data_AF-A0AAJ2VIF2-F1
#
_entry.id   AF-A0AAJ2VIF2-F1
#
_cell.length_a   1.000
_cell.length_b   1.000
_cell.length_c   1.000
_cell.angle_alpha   90.00
_cell.angle_beta   90.00
_cell.angle_gamma   90.00
#
_symmetry.space_group_name_H-M   'P 1'
#
loop_
_entity.id
_entity.type
_entity.pdbx_description
1 polymer ?
#
loop_
_entity_poly.entity_id
_entity_poly.type
_entity_poly.pdbx_seq_one_letter_code
_entity_poly.pdbx_strand_id
1 'polypeptide(L)'
;MASLVDAGLATSRIEGRQKIWRLTPTGLKEFKKHGDFCYGRMRVKDIESMTQEQNGGGVIIFHYYIKSLPKWAENKSIRFAYTDLDNLVTGINSARYQVDYQRIGADTIKITGEPNQLDLFY
;
A
#
# COMPACT_ATOMS: atom_id res chain seq x y z
N MET A 1 -9.86 -5.25 14.88
CA MET A 1 -11.26 -5.71 14.69
C MET A 1 -12.28 -4.57 14.70
N ALA A 2 -12.23 -3.62 15.65
CA ALA A 2 -13.12 -2.46 15.65
C ALA A 2 -13.01 -1.64 14.34
N SER A 3 -11.79 -1.39 13.88
CA SER A 3 -11.51 -0.72 12.60
C SER A 3 -12.18 -1.40 11.38
N LEU A 4 -12.22 -2.75 11.36
CA LEU A 4 -12.91 -3.50 10.31
C LEU A 4 -14.44 -3.33 10.38
N VAL A 5 -15.01 -3.14 11.57
CA VAL A 5 -16.43 -2.81 11.71
C VAL A 5 -16.72 -1.40 11.24
N ASP A 6 -15.90 -0.44 11.64
CA ASP A 6 -16.03 0.96 11.21
C ASP A 6 -15.91 1.13 9.69
N ALA A 7 -15.10 0.28 9.04
CA ALA A 7 -14.96 0.25 7.58
C ALA A 7 -16.01 -0.63 6.87
N GLY A 8 -16.96 -1.23 7.60
CA GLY A 8 -18.01 -2.07 7.03
C GLY A 8 -17.55 -3.43 6.51
N LEU A 9 -16.34 -3.87 6.86
CA LEU A 9 -15.77 -5.17 6.50
C LEU A 9 -16.19 -6.28 7.49
N ALA A 10 -16.54 -5.90 8.71
CA ALA A 10 -17.04 -6.82 9.73
C ALA A 10 -18.30 -6.26 10.39
N THR A 11 -19.04 -7.13 11.07
CA THR A 11 -20.02 -6.77 12.09
C THR A 11 -19.59 -7.35 13.42
N SER A 12 -20.07 -6.76 14.50
CA SER A 12 -19.89 -7.31 15.84
C SER A 12 -21.23 -7.42 16.55
N ARG A 13 -21.45 -8.53 17.25
CA ARG A 13 -22.63 -8.76 18.08
C ARG A 13 -22.19 -9.34 19.43
N ILE A 14 -22.88 -8.95 20.50
CA ILE A 14 -22.73 -9.57 21.80
C ILE A 14 -23.65 -10.80 21.85
N GLU A 15 -23.06 -11.96 22.12
CA GLU A 15 -23.77 -13.22 22.34
C GLU A 15 -23.38 -13.72 23.75
N GLY A 16 -24.30 -13.60 24.71
CA GLY A 16 -24.03 -13.87 26.12
C GLY A 16 -22.96 -12.93 26.70
N ARG A 17 -21.82 -13.49 27.14
CA ARG A 17 -20.68 -12.73 27.67
C ARG A 17 -19.56 -12.51 26.64
N GLN A 18 -19.75 -12.93 25.39
CA GLN A 18 -18.73 -12.86 24.35
C GLN A 18 -19.12 -11.86 23.25
N LYS A 19 -18.11 -11.18 22.70
CA LYS A 19 -18.28 -10.35 21.50
C LYS A 19 -17.84 -11.16 20.28
N ILE A 20 -18.80 -11.52 19.44
CA ILE A 20 -18.59 -12.28 18.22
C ILE A 20 -18.42 -11.30 17.06
N TRP A 21 -17.44 -11.58 16.20
CA TRP A 21 -17.16 -10.80 15.01
C TRP A 21 -17.38 -11.67 13.78
N ARG A 22 -18.03 -11.13 12.75
CA ARG A 22 -18.25 -11.84 11.48
C ARG A 22 -17.96 -10.90 10.33
N LEU A 23 -17.34 -11.42 9.27
CA LEU A 23 -17.16 -10.64 8.05
C LEU A 23 -18.52 -10.31 7.43
N THR A 24 -18.65 -9.11 6.89
CA THR A 24 -19.77 -8.76 6.00
C THR A 24 -19.60 -9.48 4.65
N PRO A 25 -20.62 -9.54 3.79
CA PRO A 25 -20.45 -10.03 2.42
C PRO A 25 -19.31 -9.31 1.68
N THR A 26 -19.18 -8.00 1.89
CA THR A 26 -18.08 -7.19 1.34
C THR A 26 -16.74 -7.63 1.94
N GLY A 27 -16.61 -7.69 3.27
CA GLY A 27 -15.36 -8.11 3.90
C GLY A 27 -14.92 -9.51 3.51
N LEU A 28 -15.88 -10.44 3.37
CA LEU A 28 -15.60 -11.79 2.90
C LEU A 28 -15.12 -11.81 1.45
N LYS A 29 -15.71 -10.99 0.57
CA LYS A 29 -15.29 -10.87 -0.82
C LYS A 29 -13.86 -10.32 -0.94
N GLU A 30 -13.56 -9.26 -0.20
CA GLU A 30 -12.22 -8.65 -0.17
C GLU A 30 -11.18 -9.64 0.35
N PHE A 31 -11.46 -10.30 1.48
CA PHE A 31 -10.57 -11.28 2.10
C PHE A 31 -10.32 -12.50 1.19
N LYS A 32 -11.37 -13.08 0.61
CA LYS A 32 -11.24 -14.28 -0.24
C LYS A 32 -10.40 -14.06 -1.49
N LYS A 33 -10.32 -12.82 -1.99
CA LYS A 33 -9.59 -12.51 -3.22
C LYS A 33 -8.08 -12.78 -3.09
N HIS A 34 -7.53 -12.57 -1.90
CA HIS A 34 -6.09 -12.65 -1.64
C HIS A 34 -5.71 -13.48 -0.41
N GLY A 35 -6.69 -14.02 0.33
CA GLY A 35 -6.48 -14.60 1.65
C GLY A 35 -6.20 -13.56 2.74
N ASP A 36 -6.35 -12.27 2.41
CA ASP A 36 -6.13 -11.12 3.28
C ASP A 36 -6.79 -9.85 2.70
N PHE A 37 -6.82 -8.77 3.47
CA PHE A 37 -7.29 -7.44 3.06
C PHE A 37 -6.22 -6.69 2.26
N CYS A 38 -6.10 -7.02 0.97
CA CYS A 38 -5.18 -6.33 0.05
C CYS A 38 -5.79 -5.03 -0.50
N TYR A 39 -5.10 -3.91 -0.30
CA TYR A 39 -5.52 -2.57 -0.74
C TYR A 39 -4.99 -2.18 -2.13
N GLY A 40 -4.38 -3.12 -2.86
CA GLY A 40 -3.95 -2.93 -4.25
C GLY A 40 -2.43 -2.94 -4.44
N ARG A 41 -1.99 -2.63 -5.66
CA ARG A 41 -0.55 -2.55 -6.00
C ARG A 41 -0.13 -1.12 -6.22
N MET A 42 1.00 -0.75 -5.64
CA MET A 42 1.72 0.47 -5.98
C MET A 42 2.10 0.48 -7.47
N ARG A 43 1.99 1.64 -8.11
CA ARG A 43 2.38 1.89 -9.48
C ARG A 43 3.11 3.21 -9.56
N VAL A 44 4.18 3.23 -10.35
CA VAL A 44 4.89 4.47 -10.70
C VAL A 44 3.91 5.38 -11.42
N LYS A 45 3.79 6.62 -10.93
CA LYS A 45 3.00 7.68 -11.55
C LYS A 45 3.88 8.51 -12.48
N ASP A 46 4.98 9.03 -11.93
CA ASP A 46 5.95 9.86 -12.61
C ASP A 46 7.33 9.65 -11.99
N ILE A 47 8.36 9.72 -12.84
CA ILE A 47 9.75 9.64 -12.42
C ILE A 47 10.25 11.07 -12.21
N GLU A 48 10.69 11.37 -10.99
CA GLU A 48 11.26 12.67 -10.64
C GLU A 48 12.72 12.75 -11.09
N SER A 49 13.50 11.71 -10.83
CA SER A 49 14.89 11.65 -11.27
C SER A 49 15.38 10.21 -11.43
N MET A 50 16.42 10.06 -12.25
CA MET A 50 17.14 8.81 -12.46
C MET A 50 18.64 9.12 -12.49
N THR A 51 19.38 8.56 -11.55
CA THR A 51 20.82 8.75 -11.43
C THR A 51 21.52 7.44 -11.78
N GLN A 52 22.54 7.51 -12.63
CA GLN A 52 23.36 6.37 -13.00
C GLN A 52 24.74 6.48 -12.37
N GLU A 53 25.19 5.41 -11.72
CA GLU A 53 26.53 5.24 -11.21
C GLU A 53 27.47 4.63 -12.27
N GLN A 54 28.78 4.83 -12.09
CA GLN A 54 29.80 4.37 -13.05
C GLN A 54 29.84 2.84 -13.23
N ASN A 55 29.38 2.09 -12.24
CA ASN A 55 29.28 0.61 -12.24
C ASN A 55 28.04 0.08 -13.01
N GLY A 56 27.23 0.96 -13.62
CA GLY A 56 25.99 0.60 -14.31
C GLY A 56 24.79 0.37 -13.40
N GLY A 57 24.97 0.51 -12.08
CA GLY A 57 23.90 0.65 -11.11
C GLY A 57 23.33 2.07 -11.08
N GLY A 58 22.28 2.28 -10.31
CA GLY A 58 21.71 3.60 -10.14
C GLY A 58 20.44 3.60 -9.30
N VAL A 59 19.87 4.79 -9.17
CA VAL A 59 18.72 5.08 -8.33
C VAL A 59 17.64 5.79 -9.14
N ILE A 60 16.39 5.37 -8.97
CA ILE A 60 15.22 6.06 -9.51
C ILE A 60 14.40 6.63 -8.35
N ILE A 61 14.11 7.93 -8.41
CA ILE A 61 13.17 8.61 -7.52
C ILE A 61 11.87 8.83 -8.28
N PHE A 62 10.75 8.42 -7.70
CA PHE A 62 9.45 8.48 -8.34
C PHE A 62 8.31 8.77 -7.36
N HIS A 63 7.23 9.36 -7.89
CA HIS A 63 5.94 9.40 -7.21
C HIS A 63 5.09 8.20 -7.62
N TYR A 64 4.16 7.79 -6.76
CA TYR A 64 3.32 6.63 -6.99
C TYR A 64 1.83 6.90 -6.81
N TYR A 65 1.04 5.93 -7.26
CA TYR A 65 -0.36 5.77 -6.91
C TYR A 65 -0.66 4.29 -6.61
N ILE A 66 -1.76 4.03 -5.91
CA ILE A 66 -2.25 2.67 -5.68
C ILE A 66 -3.37 2.38 -6.67
N LYS A 67 -3.13 1.43 -7.58
CA LYS A 67 -4.13 1.09 -8.60
C LYS A 67 -5.34 0.43 -7.94
N SER A 68 -6.51 1.05 -8.14
CA SER A 68 -7.80 0.56 -7.64
C SER A 68 -7.86 0.44 -6.12
N LEU A 69 -7.37 1.46 -5.41
CA LEU A 69 -7.46 1.55 -3.95
C LEU A 69 -8.92 1.36 -3.50
N PRO A 70 -9.23 0.33 -2.69
CA PRO A 70 -10.59 0.12 -2.20
C PRO A 70 -11.01 1.23 -1.24
N LYS A 71 -12.28 1.66 -1.29
CA LYS A 71 -12.82 2.70 -0.39
C LYS A 71 -12.66 2.37 1.09
N TRP A 72 -12.68 1.09 1.46
CA TRP A 72 -12.47 0.69 2.86
C TRP A 72 -11.05 1.02 3.36
N ALA A 73 -10.05 1.04 2.47
CA ALA A 73 -8.66 1.34 2.80
C ALA A 73 -8.42 2.84 3.03
N GLU A 74 -9.33 3.71 2.54
CA GLU A 74 -9.32 5.14 2.82
C GLU A 74 -9.95 5.47 4.19
N ASN A 75 -10.60 4.49 4.84
CA ASN A 75 -11.25 4.70 6.13
C ASN A 75 -10.23 5.04 7.22
N LYS A 76 -10.47 6.14 7.96
CA LYS A 76 -9.55 6.63 9.00
C LYS A 76 -9.31 5.61 10.11
N SER A 77 -10.33 4.85 10.55
CA SER A 77 -10.15 3.83 11.59
C SER A 77 -9.26 2.68 11.11
N ILE A 78 -9.32 2.33 9.82
CA ILE A 78 -8.42 1.34 9.22
C ILE A 78 -7.01 1.90 9.17
N ARG A 79 -6.83 3.09 8.60
CA ARG A 79 -5.52 3.72 8.47
C ARG A 79 -4.85 3.94 9.84
N PHE A 80 -5.60 4.40 10.84
CA PHE A 80 -5.10 4.52 12.21
C PHE A 80 -4.65 3.18 12.81
N ALA A 81 -5.34 2.09 12.49
CA ALA A 81 -4.98 0.75 12.97
C ALA A 81 -3.80 0.12 12.20
N TYR A 82 -3.47 0.65 11.01
CA TYR A 82 -2.44 0.13 10.11
C TYR A 82 -1.58 1.27 9.58
N THR A 83 -0.58 1.68 10.37
CA THR A 83 0.28 2.85 10.09
C THR A 83 0.94 2.79 8.71
N ASP A 84 1.36 1.61 8.24
CA ASP A 84 1.95 1.46 6.91
C ASP A 84 0.96 1.82 5.80
N LEU A 85 -0.30 1.42 5.96
CA LEU A 85 -1.37 1.78 5.03
C LEU A 85 -1.68 3.28 5.12
N ASP A 86 -1.66 3.86 6.32
CA ASP A 86 -1.86 5.30 6.49
C ASP A 86 -0.80 6.11 5.73
N ASN A 87 0.48 5.78 5.94
CA ASN A 87 1.61 6.38 5.24
C ASN A 87 1.46 6.23 3.72
N LEU A 88 1.10 5.02 3.26
CA LEU A 88 0.92 4.73 1.84
C LEU A 88 -0.26 5.49 1.21
N VAL A 89 -1.34 5.73 1.94
CA VAL A 89 -2.52 6.45 1.41
C VAL A 89 -2.30 7.96 1.49
N THR A 90 -1.71 8.48 2.57
CA THR A 90 -1.37 9.91 2.70
C THR A 90 -0.33 10.33 1.67
N GLY A 91 0.63 9.45 1.38
CA GLY A 91 1.72 9.71 0.44
C GLY A 91 1.33 9.66 -1.04
N ILE A 92 0.10 9.25 -1.38
CA ILE A 92 -0.32 9.19 -2.79
C ILE A 92 -0.22 10.58 -3.42
N ASN A 93 0.53 10.66 -4.53
CA ASN A 93 0.86 11.89 -5.26
C ASN A 93 1.79 12.90 -4.56
N SER A 94 2.31 12.60 -3.36
CA SER A 94 3.14 13.53 -2.59
C SER A 94 4.46 12.91 -2.09
N ALA A 95 4.43 11.65 -1.69
CA ALA A 95 5.61 10.96 -1.20
C ALA A 95 6.48 10.47 -2.35
N ARG A 96 7.78 10.71 -2.21
CA ARG A 96 8.80 10.18 -3.10
C ARG A 96 9.25 8.82 -2.61
N TYR A 97 9.39 7.92 -3.56
CA TYR A 97 9.98 6.61 -3.36
C TYR A 97 11.28 6.49 -4.14
N GLN A 98 12.22 5.78 -3.54
CA GLN A 98 13.48 5.43 -4.14
C GLN A 98 13.50 3.95 -4.46
N VAL A 99 14.00 3.58 -5.64
CA VAL A 99 14.35 2.19 -5.93
C VAL A 99 15.69 2.10 -6.65
N ASP A 100 16.48 1.11 -6.25
CA ASP A 100 17.77 0.83 -6.88
C ASP A 100 17.57 -0.05 -8.13
N TYR A 101 18.37 0.21 -9.16
CA TYR A 101 18.36 -0.57 -10.39
C TYR A 101 19.77 -0.90 -10.86
N GLN A 102 19.86 -1.94 -11.69
CA GLN A 102 21.04 -2.33 -12.44
C GLN A 102 20.72 -2.32 -13.94
N ARG A 103 21.57 -1.70 -14.76
CA ARG A 103 21.46 -1.80 -16.21
C ARG A 103 21.92 -3.18 -16.68
N ILE A 104 21.08 -3.85 -17.47
CA ILE A 104 21.34 -5.19 -18.03
C ILE A 104 21.38 -5.21 -19.57
N GLY A 105 21.11 -4.07 -20.21
CA GLY A 105 21.18 -3.87 -21.66
C GLY A 105 21.15 -2.38 -22.00
N ALA A 106 21.15 -2.02 -23.28
CA ALA A 106 21.17 -0.61 -23.70
C ALA A 106 20.00 0.20 -23.10
N ASP A 107 18.78 -0.36 -23.15
CA ASP A 107 17.55 0.28 -22.67
C ASP A 107 16.81 -0.56 -21.60
N THR A 108 17.47 -1.58 -21.07
CA THR A 108 16.86 -2.50 -20.10
C THR A 108 17.51 -2.32 -18.74
N ILE A 109 16.69 -1.99 -17.74
CA ILE A 109 17.07 -1.97 -16.33
C ILE A 109 16.37 -3.09 -15.57
N LYS A 110 17.03 -3.58 -14.53
CA LYS A 110 16.49 -4.53 -13.57
C LYS A 110 16.44 -3.85 -12.22
N ILE A 111 15.28 -3.84 -11.59
CA ILE A 111 15.12 -3.40 -10.21
C ILE A 111 15.82 -4.38 -9.27
N THR A 112 16.66 -3.88 -8.36
CA THR A 112 17.52 -4.71 -7.48
C THR A 112 17.02 -4.81 -6.05
N GLY A 113 15.96 -4.09 -5.68
CA GLY A 113 15.38 -4.12 -4.34
C GLY A 113 13.93 -3.63 -4.28
N GLU A 114 13.34 -3.69 -3.09
CA GLU A 114 12.03 -3.08 -2.86
C GLU A 114 12.14 -1.56 -2.81
N PRO A 115 11.13 -0.82 -3.28
CA PRO A 115 11.12 0.63 -3.16
C PRO A 115 11.05 1.07 -1.70
N ASN A 116 11.86 2.06 -1.34
CA ASN A 116 11.87 2.66 -0.01
C ASN A 116 11.26 4.07 -0.05
N GLN A 117 10.45 4.40 0.94
CA GLN A 117 9.86 5.73 1.06
C GLN A 117 10.92 6.73 1.57
N LEU A 118 11.06 7.87 0.90
CA LEU A 118 11.99 8.93 1.31
C LEU A 118 11.34 9.93 2.26
N ASP A 119 10.03 10.15 2.12
CA ASP A 119 9.28 11.18 2.85
C ASP A 119 8.30 10.53 3.83
N LEU A 120 8.34 10.88 5.13
CA LEU A 120 7.37 10.39 6.11
C LEU A 120 6.24 11.41 6.31
N PHE A 121 5.00 10.95 6.21
CA PHE A 121 3.80 11.78 6.43
C PHE A 121 3.04 11.23 7.65
N TYR A 122 3.22 11.88 8.80
CA TYR A 122 2.49 11.62 10.05
C TYR A 122 1.38 12.64 10.27
#